data_AF-A0A8T0DVR9-F1
#
_entry.id   AF-A0A8T0DVR9-F1
#
_cell.length_a   1.000
_cell.length_b   1.000
_cell.length_c   1.000
_cell.angle_alpha   90.00
_cell.angle_beta   90.00
_cell.angle_gamma   90.00
#
_symmetry.space_group_name_H-M   'P 1'
#
loop_
_entity.id
_entity.type
_entity.pdbx_description
1 polymer ?
#
loop_
_entity_poly.entity_id
_entity_poly.type
_entity_poly.pdbx_seq_one_letter_code
_entity_poly.pdbx_strand_id
1 'polypeptide(L)'
;MEEVNATRDLQCELDATKEALDAVDREISSLVKKKRSLRKKYEEIESKLTVARLRDLSNNTRSCSPYDQLDGFPWSSELRRVRDELFHIANFRPLQLRAINATMDCKDVILFMPTGQLTVYV
;
A
#
# COMPACT_ATOMS: atom_id res chain seq x y z
N MET A 1 -1.19 -18.48 -70.94
CA MET A 1 0.08 -18.06 -70.30
C MET A 1 -0.16 -16.88 -69.35
N GLU A 2 -1.01 -15.93 -69.72
CA GLU A 2 -1.29 -14.70 -68.95
C GLU A 2 -1.96 -14.93 -67.57
N GLU A 3 -2.94 -15.84 -67.47
CA GLU A 3 -3.59 -16.17 -66.18
C GLU A 3 -2.66 -16.85 -65.16
N VAL A 4 -1.66 -17.61 -65.64
CA VAL A 4 -0.67 -18.27 -64.79
C VAL A 4 0.33 -17.25 -64.22
N ASN A 5 0.54 -16.12 -64.91
CA ASN A 5 1.37 -15.05 -64.40
C ASN A 5 0.62 -14.21 -63.34
N ALA A 6 -0.64 -13.87 -63.61
CA ALA A 6 -1.49 -13.13 -62.68
C ALA A 6 -1.69 -13.85 -61.33
N THR A 7 -1.85 -15.17 -61.36
CA THR A 7 -1.97 -15.99 -60.13
C THR A 7 -0.67 -16.04 -59.32
N ARG A 8 0.50 -16.01 -59.99
CA ARG A 8 1.81 -15.94 -59.32
C ARG A 8 2.07 -14.57 -58.71
N ASP A 9 1.67 -13.50 -59.39
CA ASP A 9 1.79 -12.13 -58.89
C ASP A 9 0.95 -11.92 -57.63
N LEU A 10 -0.29 -12.43 -57.61
CA LEU A 10 -1.15 -12.44 -56.42
C LEU A 10 -0.56 -13.28 -55.27
N GLN A 11 0.10 -14.40 -55.58
CA GLN A 11 0.76 -15.23 -54.58
C GLN A 11 1.94 -14.49 -53.93
N CYS A 12 2.75 -13.80 -54.73
CA CYS A 12 3.85 -12.96 -54.24
C CYS A 12 3.34 -11.81 -53.35
N GLU A 13 2.22 -11.18 -53.73
CA GLU A 13 1.60 -10.11 -52.92
C GLU A 13 1.05 -10.66 -51.59
N LEU A 14 0.47 -11.86 -51.60
CA LEU A 14 0.00 -12.55 -50.39
C LEU A 14 1.16 -12.88 -49.44
N ASP A 15 2.28 -13.39 -49.97
CA ASP A 15 3.45 -13.72 -49.16
C ASP A 15 4.11 -12.46 -48.59
N ALA A 16 4.18 -11.37 -49.37
CA ALA A 16 4.69 -10.08 -48.93
C ALA A 16 3.82 -9.46 -47.81
N THR A 17 2.49 -9.50 -47.97
CA THR A 17 1.56 -9.01 -46.95
C THR A 17 1.59 -9.85 -45.69
N LYS A 18 1.78 -11.17 -45.80
CA LYS A 18 1.94 -12.06 -44.66
C LYS A 18 3.22 -11.77 -43.87
N GLU A 19 4.36 -11.59 -44.53
CA GLU A 19 5.61 -11.24 -43.84
C GLU A 19 5.50 -9.87 -43.14
N ALA A 20 4.81 -8.90 -43.77
CA ALA A 20 4.54 -7.61 -43.14
C ALA A 20 3.66 -7.75 -41.89
N LEU A 21 2.66 -8.63 -41.91
CA LEU A 21 1.82 -8.93 -40.75
C LEU A 21 2.64 -9.58 -39.62
N ASP A 22 3.47 -10.57 -39.94
CA ASP A 22 4.35 -11.24 -38.99
C ASP A 22 5.38 -10.27 -38.37
N ALA A 23 5.83 -9.26 -39.11
CA ALA A 23 6.70 -8.20 -38.60
C ALA A 23 5.95 -7.29 -37.60
N VAL A 24 4.71 -6.91 -37.90
CA VAL A 24 3.86 -6.12 -36.99
C VAL A 24 3.53 -6.91 -35.72
N ASP A 25 3.22 -8.20 -35.83
CA ASP A 25 2.94 -9.06 -34.67
C ASP A 25 4.15 -9.23 -33.74
N ARG A 26 5.36 -9.29 -34.33
CA ARG A 26 6.61 -9.26 -33.56
C ARG A 26 6.75 -7.94 -32.79
N GLU A 27 6.43 -6.81 -33.42
CA GLU A 27 6.47 -5.50 -32.78
C GLU A 27 5.44 -5.41 -31.64
N ILE A 28 4.18 -5.80 -31.88
CA ILE A 28 3.12 -5.85 -30.85
C ILE A 28 3.58 -6.70 -29.67
N SER A 29 4.15 -7.88 -29.93
CA SER A 29 4.68 -8.76 -28.89
C SER A 29 5.77 -8.10 -28.05
N SER A 30 6.67 -7.33 -28.69
CA SER A 30 7.71 -6.57 -27.98
C SER A 30 7.13 -5.44 -27.11
N LEU A 31 6.12 -4.72 -27.64
CA LEU A 31 5.43 -3.65 -26.94
C LEU A 31 4.63 -4.17 -25.75
N VAL A 32 3.99 -5.33 -25.88
CA VAL A 32 3.27 -5.99 -24.77
C VAL A 32 4.24 -6.38 -23.65
N LYS A 33 5.43 -6.92 -23.98
CA LYS A 33 6.47 -7.20 -22.97
C LYS A 33 6.91 -5.93 -22.25
N LYS A 34 7.13 -4.83 -22.99
CA LYS A 34 7.49 -3.52 -22.43
C LYS A 34 6.37 -2.96 -21.54
N LYS A 35 5.11 -3.03 -21.98
CA LYS A 35 3.93 -2.63 -21.18
C LYS A 35 3.86 -3.40 -19.86
N ARG A 36 4.12 -4.71 -19.89
CA ARG A 36 4.13 -5.56 -18.70
C ARG A 36 5.23 -5.17 -17.72
N SER A 37 6.43 -4.89 -18.18
CA SER A 37 7.54 -4.48 -17.30
C SER A 37 7.30 -3.10 -16.68
N LEU A 38 6.75 -2.15 -17.44
CA LEU A 38 6.37 -0.83 -16.93
C LEU A 38 5.26 -0.93 -15.88
N ARG A 39 4.26 -1.78 -16.11
CA ARG A 39 3.17 -2.00 -15.13
C ARG A 39 3.69 -2.55 -13.82
N LYS A 40 4.59 -3.55 -13.85
CA LYS A 40 5.23 -4.07 -12.63
C LYS A 40 5.96 -2.98 -11.86
N LYS A 41 6.75 -2.15 -12.57
CA LYS A 41 7.45 -1.01 -11.94
C LYS A 41 6.48 0.00 -11.34
N TYR A 42 5.37 0.28 -12.03
CA TYR A 42 4.31 1.15 -11.51
C TYR A 42 3.73 0.60 -10.20
N GLU A 43 3.33 -0.67 -10.18
CA GLU A 43 2.77 -1.34 -9.00
C GLU A 43 3.79 -1.38 -7.84
N GLU A 44 5.06 -1.64 -8.12
CA GLU A 44 6.13 -1.60 -7.11
C GLU A 44 6.32 -0.20 -6.50
N ILE A 45 6.30 0.84 -7.34
CA ILE A 45 6.44 2.24 -6.88
C ILE A 45 5.21 2.66 -6.07
N GLU A 46 4.01 2.30 -6.52
CA GLU A 46 2.75 2.58 -5.82
C GLU A 46 2.70 1.91 -4.45
N SER A 47 3.11 0.64 -4.37
CA SER A 47 3.23 -0.09 -3.09
C SER A 47 4.24 0.57 -2.16
N LYS A 48 5.43 0.93 -2.66
CA LYS A 48 6.46 1.64 -1.90
C LYS A 48 5.97 3.01 -1.38
N LEU A 49 5.25 3.75 -2.22
CA LEU A 49 4.67 5.04 -1.85
C LEU A 49 3.61 4.88 -0.76
N THR A 50 2.75 3.88 -0.88
CA THR A 50 1.71 3.59 0.12
C THR A 50 2.33 3.27 1.48
N VAL A 51 3.34 2.40 1.51
CA VAL A 51 4.06 2.06 2.76
C VAL A 51 4.80 3.27 3.34
N ALA A 52 5.46 4.07 2.50
CA ALA A 52 6.14 5.29 2.93
C ALA A 52 5.14 6.30 3.52
N ARG A 53 3.99 6.50 2.87
CA ARG A 53 2.95 7.41 3.36
C ARG A 53 2.34 6.96 4.68
N LEU A 54 2.13 5.66 4.88
CA LEU A 54 1.68 5.11 6.17
C LEU A 54 2.73 5.33 7.27
N ARG A 55 4.02 5.13 6.95
CA ARG A 55 5.12 5.43 7.87
C ARG A 55 5.17 6.92 8.20
N ASP A 56 4.97 7.79 7.22
CA ASP A 56 4.96 9.23 7.42
C ASP A 56 3.77 9.67 8.26
N LEU A 57 2.57 9.13 8.06
CA LEU A 57 1.42 9.39 8.93
C LEU A 57 1.69 8.96 10.38
N SER A 58 2.30 7.79 10.59
CA SER A 58 2.76 7.35 11.91
C SER A 58 3.82 8.30 12.51
N ASN A 59 4.73 8.81 11.69
CA ASN A 59 5.74 9.78 12.11
C ASN A 59 5.18 11.19 12.35
N ASN A 60 4.16 11.62 11.60
CA ASN A 60 3.51 12.93 11.71
C ASN A 60 2.47 12.97 12.84
N THR A 61 2.02 11.81 13.34
CA THR A 61 1.34 11.74 14.65
C THR A 61 2.25 12.08 15.84
N ARG A 62 3.53 12.43 15.61
CA ARG A 62 4.36 13.22 16.54
C ARG A 62 3.91 14.69 16.67
N SER A 63 2.72 15.06 16.17
CA SER A 63 1.99 16.17 16.78
C SER A 63 1.87 15.86 18.27
N CYS A 64 2.65 16.58 19.07
CA CYS A 64 2.78 16.39 20.50
C CYS A 64 1.44 16.78 21.14
N SER A 65 0.46 15.88 21.06
CA SER A 65 -0.79 16.05 21.75
C SER A 65 -0.47 16.02 23.24
N PRO A 66 -1.09 16.88 24.06
CA PRO A 66 -0.96 16.79 25.52
C PRO A 66 -1.25 15.37 26.04
N TYR A 67 -2.13 14.65 25.34
CA TYR A 67 -2.52 13.28 25.66
C TYR A 67 -1.49 12.21 25.27
N ASP A 68 -0.42 12.55 24.56
CA ASP A 68 0.66 11.60 24.24
C ASP A 68 1.63 11.37 25.39
N GLN A 69 1.50 12.18 26.46
CA GLN A 69 2.35 12.08 27.64
C GLN A 69 1.76 11.10 28.64
N LEU A 70 2.62 10.23 29.19
CA LEU A 70 2.22 9.31 30.25
C LEU A 70 2.05 10.04 31.60
N ASP A 71 2.80 11.12 31.75
CA ASP A 71 2.82 11.98 32.93
C ASP A 71 2.04 13.27 32.69
N GLY A 72 1.67 13.95 33.78
CA GLY A 72 0.97 15.24 33.72
C GLY A 72 -0.54 15.15 33.95
N PHE A 73 -1.10 13.95 34.11
CA PHE A 73 -2.51 13.76 34.44
C PHE A 73 -2.70 13.25 35.88
N PRO A 74 -3.84 13.54 36.54
CA PRO A 74 -4.12 13.04 37.90
C PRO A 74 -4.12 11.50 38.01
N TRP A 75 -4.45 10.80 36.93
CA TRP A 75 -4.49 9.33 36.86
C TRP A 75 -3.18 8.68 36.38
N SER A 76 -2.13 9.46 36.10
CA SER A 76 -0.86 8.95 35.55
C SER A 76 -0.20 7.87 36.41
N SER A 77 -0.26 8.00 37.75
CA SER A 77 0.31 7.03 38.69
C SER A 77 -0.42 5.69 38.63
N GLU A 78 -1.75 5.73 38.68
CA GLU A 78 -2.59 4.54 38.61
C GLU A 78 -2.49 3.86 37.24
N LEU A 79 -2.39 4.64 36.16
CA LEU A 79 -2.22 4.11 34.82
C LEU A 79 -0.90 3.33 34.67
N ARG A 80 0.19 3.78 35.29
CA ARG A 80 1.46 3.02 35.36
C ARG A 80 1.31 1.74 36.17
N ARG A 81 0.68 1.82 37.34
CA ARG A 81 0.44 0.69 38.21
C ARG A 81 -0.34 -0.41 37.48
N VAL A 82 -1.45 -0.06 36.83
CA VAL A 82 -2.28 -0.99 36.07
C VAL A 82 -1.53 -1.57 34.86
N ARG A 83 -0.75 -0.75 34.15
CA ARG A 83 0.09 -1.20 33.03
C ARG A 83 1.09 -2.29 33.47
N ASP A 84 1.76 -2.08 34.59
CA ASP A 84 2.88 -2.93 35.04
C ASP A 84 2.40 -4.13 35.88
N GLU A 85 1.46 -3.91 36.79
CA GLU A 85 1.03 -4.90 37.79
C GLU A 85 -0.16 -5.74 37.35
N LEU A 86 -1.04 -5.22 36.49
CA LEU A 86 -2.24 -5.93 36.06
C LEU A 86 -2.09 -6.50 34.65
N PHE A 87 -1.66 -5.65 33.70
CA PHE A 87 -1.54 -6.05 32.30
C PHE A 87 -0.15 -6.56 31.92
N HIS A 88 0.85 -6.30 32.76
CA HIS A 88 2.24 -6.72 32.55
C HIS A 88 2.79 -6.34 31.16
N ILE A 89 2.45 -5.14 30.67
CA ILE A 89 2.92 -4.63 29.38
C ILE A 89 4.03 -3.61 29.57
N ALA A 90 5.10 -3.71 28.76
CA ALA A 90 6.22 -2.78 28.88
C ALA A 90 5.86 -1.34 28.47
N ASN A 91 5.08 -1.20 27.40
CA ASN A 91 4.68 0.09 26.84
C ASN A 91 3.31 0.00 26.17
N PHE A 92 2.59 1.12 26.11
CA PHE A 92 1.38 1.24 25.31
C PHE A 92 1.74 1.21 23.81
N ARG A 93 0.88 0.57 23.00
CA ARG A 93 0.99 0.61 21.54
C ARG A 93 0.65 2.01 21.03
N PRO A 94 1.02 2.36 19.78
CA PRO A 94 0.67 3.64 19.18
C PRO A 94 -0.83 3.96 19.36
N LEU A 95 -1.13 5.22 19.68
CA LEU A 95 -2.48 5.75 19.93
C LEU A 95 -3.21 5.24 21.19
N GLN A 96 -2.78 4.13 21.83
CA GLN A 96 -3.47 3.61 23.02
C GLN A 96 -3.43 4.59 24.20
N LEU A 97 -2.24 5.12 24.52
CA LEU A 97 -2.09 6.09 25.61
C LEU A 97 -2.92 7.35 25.38
N ARG A 98 -2.90 7.89 24.15
CA ARG A 98 -3.69 9.04 23.73
C ARG A 98 -5.19 8.79 23.92
N ALA A 99 -5.67 7.63 23.51
CA ALA A 99 -7.08 7.26 23.64
C ALA A 99 -7.50 7.13 25.11
N ILE A 100 -6.64 6.53 25.96
CA ILE A 100 -6.89 6.41 27.39
C ILE A 100 -6.95 7.80 28.04
N ASN A 101 -5.93 8.63 27.83
CA ASN A 101 -5.87 9.96 28.44
C ASN A 101 -7.03 10.87 27.97
N ALA A 102 -7.40 10.82 26.69
CA ALA A 102 -8.55 11.57 26.18
C ALA A 102 -9.88 11.07 26.78
N THR A 103 -10.03 9.75 26.94
CA THR A 103 -11.23 9.16 27.57
C THR A 103 -11.32 9.54 29.05
N MET A 104 -10.21 9.49 29.78
CA MET A 104 -10.13 9.85 31.20
C MET A 104 -10.37 11.35 31.43
N ASP A 105 -10.07 12.19 30.44
CA ASP A 105 -10.40 13.63 30.40
C ASP A 105 -11.82 13.90 29.85
N CYS A 106 -12.68 12.87 29.81
CA CYS A 106 -14.07 12.93 29.36
C CYS A 106 -14.24 13.51 27.95
N LYS A 107 -13.30 13.24 27.03
CA LYS A 107 -13.43 13.58 25.61
C LYS A 107 -14.02 12.41 24.84
N ASP A 108 -14.81 12.73 23.80
CA ASP A 108 -15.30 11.74 22.85
C ASP A 108 -14.15 11.27 21.95
N VAL A 109 -13.90 9.96 21.93
CA VAL A 109 -12.79 9.35 21.17
C VAL A 109 -13.34 8.36 20.15
N ILE A 110 -13.02 8.58 18.87
CA ILE A 110 -13.21 7.60 17.80
C ILE A 110 -11.83 7.04 17.44
N LEU A 111 -11.68 5.73 17.60
CA LEU A 111 -10.40 5.04 17.41
C LEU A 111 -10.47 4.06 16.24
N PHE A 112 -9.69 4.33 15.20
CA PHE A 112 -9.52 3.43 14.06
C PHE A 112 -8.20 2.68 14.19
N MET A 113 -8.26 1.36 14.44
CA MET A 113 -7.09 0.49 14.47
C MET A 113 -7.27 -0.72 13.54
N PRO A 114 -6.20 -1.17 12.86
CA PRO A 114 -6.24 -2.44 12.13
C PRO A 114 -6.39 -3.62 13.10
N THR A 115 -7.10 -4.66 12.65
CA THR A 115 -7.38 -5.87 13.42
C THR A 115 -6.09 -6.57 13.85
N GLY A 116 -5.97 -6.92 15.14
CA GLY A 116 -4.79 -7.54 15.73
C GLY A 116 -3.84 -6.59 16.49
N GLN A 117 -4.03 -5.27 16.41
CA GLN A 117 -3.32 -4.30 17.27
C GLN A 117 -4.08 -3.97 18.57
N LEU A 118 -5.38 -4.26 18.60
CA LEU A 118 -6.24 -4.10 19.76
C LEU A 118 -6.29 -5.44 20.51
N THR A 119 -5.31 -5.68 21.37
CA THR A 119 -5.41 -6.77 22.35
C THR A 119 -6.36 -6.31 23.44
N VAL A 120 -7.51 -6.96 23.56
CA VAL A 120 -8.41 -6.80 24.70
C VAL A 120 -7.77 -7.58 25.84
N TYR A 121 -7.27 -6.86 26.85
CA TYR A 121 -6.85 -7.48 28.09
C TYR A 121 -8.11 -7.65 28.94
N VAL A 122 -8.61 -8.88 28.99
CA VAL A 122 -9.75 -9.29 29.84
C VAL A 122 -9.23 -9.63 31.22
#